data_AF-A0A3A9C0A3-F1
#
_entry.id   AF-A0A3A9C0A3-F1
#
_cell.length_a   1.000
_cell.length_b   1.000
_cell.length_c   1.000
_cell.angle_alpha   90.00
_cell.angle_beta   90.00
_cell.angle_gamma   90.00
#
_symmetry.space_group_name_H-M   'P 1'
#
loop_
_entity.id
_entity.type
_entity.pdbx_description
1 polymer ?
#
loop_
_entity_poly.entity_id
_entity_poly.type
_entity_poly.pdbx_seq_one_letter_code
_entity_poly.pdbx_strand_id
1 'polypeptide(L)'
;MSSGNGLYNARITVSPASEKLILSMYCPVFDSDGTTILGYVGGGPFVEDLENLLNKLRIEEDTADYYMINVRTGKYIFADDASLIATDIQDDLLLHILKQIKSGKSTGELFYETKSGSQVADFQYIAEHGWAVISQDSEKNIYRTANKNMLVLAEICVIFVLVISILAFIMIHLSVKPLRYIEESIISLSSLKLQKNEKLTPWIGSRSEVGKIATALNSLYDALDSIVATLSVCSCSLNDTAEAMQESSGIFVDTVQNIQTQIHEVSNVPEDQNTQSQDILAKARQTEETAIAVTQIVCKNKENAKAISGIVERFS
;
A
#
# COMPACT_ATOMS: atom_id res chain seq x y z
N MET A 1 -54.36 49.33 -0.03
CA MET A 1 -55.66 48.61 -0.08
C MET A 1 -55.83 48.16 -1.52
N SER A 2 -55.69 46.87 -1.80
CA SER A 2 -56.16 46.23 -3.05
C SER A 2 -55.95 44.72 -2.91
N SER A 3 -57.03 43.98 -2.69
CA SER A 3 -57.09 42.55 -2.96
C SER A 3 -58.08 42.36 -4.09
N GLY A 4 -57.66 41.67 -5.15
CA GLY A 4 -58.54 41.34 -6.28
C GLY A 4 -59.79 40.61 -5.80
N ASN A 5 -60.92 40.92 -6.44
CA ASN A 5 -62.19 40.19 -6.40
C ASN A 5 -62.45 39.33 -5.15
N GLY A 6 -62.76 40.00 -4.04
CA GLY A 6 -63.78 39.48 -3.13
C GLY A 6 -63.36 38.45 -2.08
N LEU A 7 -62.08 38.27 -1.73
CA LEU A 7 -61.74 37.45 -0.56
C LEU A 7 -60.78 38.17 0.38
N TYR A 8 -61.30 38.57 1.54
CA TYR A 8 -60.59 39.21 2.63
C TYR A 8 -60.22 38.17 3.68
N ASN A 9 -58.92 37.97 3.88
CA ASN A 9 -58.45 37.20 5.03
C ASN A 9 -58.32 38.13 6.24
N ALA A 10 -59.12 37.87 7.28
CA ALA A 10 -59.21 38.69 8.48
C ALA A 10 -58.26 38.26 9.61
N ARG A 11 -57.43 37.22 9.39
CA ARG A 11 -56.45 36.59 10.31
C ARG A 11 -56.96 35.28 10.93
N ILE A 12 -56.04 34.55 11.56
CA ILE A 12 -56.38 33.45 12.46
C ILE A 12 -56.90 34.05 13.77
N THR A 13 -58.07 33.60 14.18
CA THR A 13 -58.74 34.06 15.40
C THR A 13 -59.47 32.90 16.06
N VAL A 14 -59.77 33.04 17.34
CA VAL A 14 -60.72 32.17 18.03
C VAL A 14 -62.11 32.47 17.45
N SER A 15 -62.76 31.44 16.93
CA SER A 15 -64.13 31.49 16.46
C SER A 15 -65.06 31.72 17.65
N PRO A 16 -65.89 32.80 17.66
CA PRO A 16 -66.85 33.01 18.73
C PRO A 16 -67.92 31.92 18.83
N ALA A 17 -68.16 31.17 17.74
CA ALA A 17 -69.19 30.14 17.67
C ALA A 17 -68.72 28.74 18.10
N SER A 18 -67.44 28.43 17.87
CA SER A 18 -66.87 27.10 18.15
C SER A 18 -65.75 27.11 19.17
N GLU A 19 -65.30 28.29 19.60
CA GLU A 19 -64.14 28.50 20.49
C GLU A 19 -62.81 27.92 19.96
N LYS A 20 -62.81 27.45 18.71
CA LYS A 20 -61.63 26.90 18.02
C LYS A 20 -60.93 27.96 17.18
N LEU A 21 -59.63 27.77 16.96
CA LEU A 21 -58.86 28.59 16.03
C LEU A 21 -59.32 28.35 14.60
N ILE A 22 -59.70 29.42 13.90
CA ILE A 22 -60.11 29.39 12.49
C ILE A 22 -59.33 30.43 11.69
N LEU A 23 -59.07 30.13 10.42
CA LEU A 23 -58.60 31.13 9.46
C LEU A 23 -59.79 31.94 8.97
N SER A 24 -60.00 33.15 9.50
CA SER A 24 -61.19 33.92 9.17
C SER A 24 -61.09 34.54 7.77
N MET A 25 -62.06 34.24 6.91
CA MET A 25 -62.12 34.71 5.52
C MET A 25 -63.50 35.29 5.23
N TYR A 26 -63.57 36.43 4.53
CA TYR A 26 -64.81 37.14 4.23
C TYR A 26 -64.86 37.61 2.78
N CYS A 27 -66.02 37.46 2.14
CA CYS A 27 -66.31 37.99 0.82
C CYS A 27 -67.41 39.04 0.92
N PRO A 28 -67.24 40.24 0.33
CA PRO A 28 -68.31 41.22 0.25
C PRO A 28 -69.36 40.73 -0.76
N VAL A 29 -70.63 40.84 -0.39
CA VAL A 29 -71.77 40.61 -1.28
C VAL A 29 -72.20 41.97 -1.82
N PHE A 30 -72.14 42.13 -3.14
CA PHE A 30 -72.53 43.36 -3.82
C PHE A 30 -74.00 43.32 -4.27
N ASP A 31 -74.62 44.49 -4.36
CA ASP A 31 -75.94 44.67 -4.98
C ASP A 31 -75.85 44.49 -6.51
N SER A 32 -76.99 44.53 -7.18
CA SER A 32 -77.19 44.41 -8.62
C SER A 32 -76.40 45.44 -9.44
N ASP A 33 -75.93 46.52 -8.80
CA ASP A 33 -75.08 47.55 -9.38
C ASP A 33 -73.58 47.19 -9.40
N GLY A 34 -73.19 46.08 -8.74
CA GLY A 34 -71.81 45.58 -8.64
C GLY A 34 -70.86 46.45 -7.82
N THR A 35 -71.36 47.50 -7.15
CA THR A 35 -70.52 48.48 -6.43
C THR A 35 -70.96 48.73 -4.99
N THR A 36 -72.27 48.61 -4.70
CA THR A 36 -72.81 48.77 -3.35
C THR A 36 -72.67 47.48 -2.55
N ILE A 37 -71.99 47.52 -1.40
CA ILE A 37 -71.82 46.35 -0.53
C ILE A 37 -73.07 46.17 0.35
N LEU A 38 -73.79 45.07 0.16
CA LEU A 38 -74.98 44.69 0.95
C LEU A 38 -74.63 43.98 2.25
N GLY A 39 -73.48 43.32 2.30
CA GLY A 39 -73.04 42.58 3.47
C GLY A 39 -71.76 41.77 3.21
N TYR A 40 -71.38 40.93 4.16
CA TYR A 40 -70.23 40.04 4.06
C TYR A 40 -70.64 38.60 4.35
N VAL A 41 -70.16 37.66 3.54
CA VAL A 41 -70.25 36.23 3.79
C VAL A 41 -68.89 35.73 4.22
N GLY A 42 -68.81 35.10 5.38
CA GLY A 42 -67.58 34.60 5.94
C GLY A 42 -67.51 33.07 6.00
N GLY A 43 -66.31 32.54 5.89
CA GLY A 43 -65.99 31.14 6.16
C GLY A 43 -64.66 31.06 6.90
N GLY A 44 -64.49 30.04 7.72
CA GLY A 44 -63.24 29.83 8.43
C GLY A 44 -62.90 28.37 8.57
N PRO A 45 -62.00 27.82 7.75
CA PRO A 45 -61.49 26.47 8.00
C PRO A 45 -60.79 26.43 9.36
N PHE A 46 -60.90 25.30 10.04
CA PHE A 46 -60.24 25.07 11.31
C PHE A 46 -58.73 24.99 11.09
N VAL A 47 -57.96 25.59 12.00
CA VAL A 47 -56.50 25.48 11.97
C VAL A 47 -56.06 24.02 12.09
N GLU A 48 -56.81 23.19 12.84
CA GLU A 48 -56.64 21.73 12.97
C GLU A 48 -56.45 21.02 11.62
N ASP A 49 -57.18 21.43 10.57
CA ASP A 49 -57.07 20.82 9.23
C ASP A 49 -55.75 21.17 8.55
N LEU A 50 -55.23 22.37 8.80
CA LEU A 50 -53.91 22.79 8.35
C LEU A 50 -52.79 22.05 9.10
N GLU A 51 -52.94 21.86 10.42
CA GLU A 51 -51.98 21.08 11.21
C GLU A 51 -51.91 19.64 10.70
N ASN A 52 -53.06 19.02 10.41
CA ASN A 52 -53.13 17.68 9.85
C ASN A 52 -52.48 17.56 8.46
N LEU A 53 -52.58 18.61 7.64
CA LEU A 53 -51.92 18.64 6.33
C LEU A 53 -50.40 18.75 6.48
N LEU A 54 -49.92 19.61 7.38
CA LEU A 54 -48.49 19.77 7.65
C LEU A 54 -47.88 18.54 8.34
N ASN A 55 -48.59 17.92 9.29
CA ASN A 55 -48.16 16.69 9.94
C ASN A 55 -48.05 15.51 8.97
N LYS A 56 -48.84 15.46 7.90
CA LYS A 56 -48.69 14.45 6.84
C LYS A 56 -47.42 14.62 6.00
N LEU A 57 -46.82 15.81 6.00
CA LEU A 57 -45.54 16.05 5.32
C LEU A 57 -44.34 15.60 6.16
N ARG A 58 -44.53 15.41 7.48
CA ARG A 58 -43.51 14.87 8.38
C ARG A 58 -43.36 13.38 8.13
N ILE A 59 -42.14 12.92 7.93
CA ILE A 59 -41.79 11.49 7.96
C ILE A 59 -41.68 11.09 9.44
N GLU A 60 -41.94 9.83 9.83
CA GLU A 60 -41.89 9.39 11.24
C GLU A 60 -40.56 9.67 11.96
N GLU A 61 -39.46 9.82 11.22
CA GLU A 61 -38.14 10.18 11.75
C GLU A 61 -37.80 11.68 11.62
N ASP A 62 -38.72 12.49 11.08
CA ASP A 62 -38.55 13.92 10.87
C ASP A 62 -38.72 14.65 12.21
N THR A 63 -37.68 15.37 12.63
CA THR A 63 -37.74 16.26 13.80
C THR A 63 -37.80 17.72 13.39
N ALA A 64 -38.04 18.01 12.11
CA ALA A 64 -38.21 19.38 11.67
C ALA A 64 -39.46 20.00 12.31
N ASP A 65 -39.30 21.21 12.82
CA ASP A 65 -40.38 22.06 13.27
C ASP A 65 -40.85 22.93 12.09
N TYR A 66 -42.17 23.05 11.94
CA TYR A 66 -42.77 23.85 10.87
C TYR A 66 -43.47 25.06 11.46
N TYR A 67 -43.18 26.22 10.90
CA TYR A 67 -43.82 27.49 11.26
C TYR A 67 -44.42 28.14 10.03
N MET A 68 -45.53 28.84 10.24
CA MET A 68 -46.08 29.77 9.28
C MET A 68 -46.24 31.12 9.94
N ILE A 69 -45.78 32.19 9.30
CA ILE A 69 -45.78 33.53 9.87
C ILE A 69 -46.40 34.55 8.92
N ASN A 70 -47.03 35.57 9.50
CA ASN A 70 -47.49 36.73 8.76
C ASN A 70 -46.35 37.76 8.70
N VAL A 71 -45.80 37.98 7.51
CA VAL A 71 -44.64 38.87 7.32
C VAL A 71 -44.99 40.34 7.55
N ARG A 72 -46.25 40.72 7.34
CA ARG A 72 -46.72 42.09 7.54
C ARG A 72 -46.89 42.41 9.03
N THR A 73 -47.49 41.50 9.79
CA THR A 73 -47.78 41.74 11.21
C THR A 73 -46.70 41.23 12.15
N GLY A 74 -45.80 40.34 11.69
CA GLY A 74 -44.78 39.72 12.54
C GLY A 74 -45.35 38.75 13.58
N LYS A 75 -46.43 38.05 13.24
CA LYS A 75 -47.14 37.13 14.13
C LYS A 75 -47.18 35.71 13.57
N TYR A 76 -47.24 34.72 14.45
CA TYR A 76 -47.44 33.32 14.05
C TYR A 76 -48.84 33.12 13.47
N ILE A 77 -48.89 32.44 12.33
CA ILE A 77 -50.08 31.87 11.72
C ILE A 77 -50.20 30.41 12.16
N PHE A 78 -49.10 29.67 12.11
CA PHE A 78 -49.02 28.28 12.55
C PHE A 78 -47.68 28.03 13.26
N ALA A 79 -47.71 27.18 14.28
CA ALA A 79 -46.57 26.66 15.00
C ALA A 79 -46.99 25.33 15.64
N ASP A 80 -46.05 24.38 15.79
CA ASP A 80 -46.30 23.12 16.52
C ASP A 80 -46.80 23.37 17.96
N ASP A 81 -46.34 24.47 18.59
CA ASP A 81 -46.90 24.96 19.85
C ASP A 81 -48.06 25.94 19.58
N ALA A 82 -49.28 25.46 19.81
CA ALA A 82 -50.51 26.22 19.63
C ALA A 82 -50.57 27.52 20.47
N SER A 83 -49.80 27.63 21.56
CA SER A 83 -49.74 28.84 22.39
C SER A 83 -49.06 30.02 21.68
N LEU A 84 -48.24 29.74 20.66
CA LEU A 84 -47.55 30.77 19.88
C LEU A 84 -48.46 31.38 18.81
N ILE A 85 -49.54 30.70 18.41
CA ILE A 85 -50.43 31.17 17.34
C ILE A 85 -51.03 32.54 17.69
N ALA A 86 -51.02 33.46 16.72
CA ALA A 86 -51.44 34.86 16.86
C ALA A 86 -50.62 35.74 17.84
N THR A 87 -49.57 35.20 18.48
CA THR A 87 -48.62 35.97 19.27
C THR A 87 -47.54 36.62 18.39
N ASP A 88 -46.83 37.61 18.94
CA ASP A 88 -45.72 38.27 18.25
C ASP A 88 -44.46 37.40 18.27
N ILE A 89 -43.76 37.33 17.14
CA ILE A 89 -42.53 36.54 17.00
C ILE A 89 -41.43 37.18 17.86
N GLN A 90 -40.93 36.42 18.84
CA GLN A 90 -39.80 36.79 19.69
C GLN A 90 -38.55 35.95 19.39
N ASP A 91 -38.70 34.87 18.62
CA ASP A 91 -37.59 34.00 18.25
C ASP A 91 -36.61 34.72 17.30
N ASP A 92 -35.33 34.75 17.69
CA ASP A 92 -34.30 35.49 16.97
C ASP A 92 -34.10 34.97 15.53
N LEU A 93 -34.18 33.64 15.32
CA LEU A 93 -34.01 33.01 14.01
C LEU A 93 -35.14 33.45 13.08
N LEU A 94 -36.39 33.37 13.53
CA LEU A 94 -37.55 33.79 12.76
C LEU A 94 -37.57 35.31 12.50
N LEU A 95 -37.08 36.13 13.44
CA LEU A 95 -36.91 37.57 13.23
C LEU A 95 -35.86 37.88 12.15
N HIS A 96 -34.77 37.10 12.11
CA HIS A 96 -33.77 37.21 11.05
C HIS A 96 -34.35 36.83 9.68
N ILE A 97 -35.12 35.74 9.59
CA ILE A 97 -35.85 35.35 8.37
C ILE A 97 -36.80 36.46 7.93
N LEU A 98 -37.56 37.03 8.87
CA LEU A 98 -38.49 38.13 8.59
C LEU A 98 -37.76 39.35 7.99
N LYS A 99 -36.57 39.66 8.49
CA LYS A 99 -35.72 40.74 7.95
C LYS A 99 -35.22 40.41 6.54
N GLN A 100 -34.83 39.17 6.27
CA GLN A 100 -34.42 38.73 4.93
C GLN A 100 -35.57 38.85 3.92
N ILE A 101 -36.78 38.42 4.31
CA ILE A 101 -37.96 38.54 3.45
C ILE A 101 -38.27 40.01 3.16
N LYS A 102 -38.26 40.86 4.18
CA LYS A 102 -38.45 42.31 4.02
C LYS A 102 -37.37 42.99 3.18
N SER A 103 -36.17 42.41 3.10
CA SER A 103 -35.09 42.88 2.21
C SER A 103 -35.27 42.48 0.75
N GLY A 104 -36.35 41.74 0.42
CA GLY A 104 -36.72 41.38 -0.95
C GLY A 104 -36.42 39.93 -1.33
N LYS A 105 -35.99 39.07 -0.39
CA LYS A 105 -35.80 37.64 -0.66
C LYS A 105 -37.11 36.88 -0.52
N SER A 106 -37.50 36.12 -1.55
CA SER A 106 -38.69 35.26 -1.49
C SER A 106 -38.40 33.85 -0.98
N THR A 107 -37.15 33.40 -1.03
CA THR A 107 -36.70 32.10 -0.52
C THR A 107 -35.30 32.21 0.08
N GLY A 108 -34.93 31.23 0.89
CA GLY A 108 -33.55 31.03 1.29
C GLY A 108 -33.38 30.16 2.52
N GLU A 109 -32.13 29.75 2.70
CA GLU A 109 -31.66 29.00 3.86
C GLU A 109 -30.95 29.96 4.84
N LEU A 110 -31.11 29.71 6.13
CA LEU A 110 -30.45 30.42 7.21
C LEU A 110 -29.82 29.40 8.17
N PHE A 111 -28.51 29.52 8.34
CA PHE A 111 -27.78 28.87 9.42
C PHE A 111 -27.75 29.80 10.62
N TYR A 112 -28.20 29.31 11.77
CA TYR A 112 -28.28 30.10 12.99
C TYR A 112 -27.74 29.32 14.19
N GLU A 113 -26.77 29.93 14.87
CA GLU A 113 -26.16 29.36 16.08
C GLU A 113 -27.00 29.73 17.31
N THR A 114 -27.62 28.74 17.93
CA THR A 114 -28.33 28.92 19.20
C THR A 114 -27.51 28.41 20.37
N LYS A 115 -27.88 28.78 21.61
CA LYS A 115 -27.24 28.24 22.82
C LYS A 115 -27.37 26.70 22.93
N SER A 116 -28.36 26.11 22.28
CA SER A 116 -28.61 24.67 22.20
C SER A 116 -27.90 23.97 21.02
N GLY A 117 -27.23 24.72 20.14
CA GLY A 117 -26.50 24.23 18.97
C GLY A 117 -26.90 24.92 17.66
N SER A 118 -26.19 24.57 16.59
CA SER A 118 -26.46 25.06 15.23
C SER A 118 -27.80 24.53 14.71
N GLN A 119 -28.63 25.44 14.21
CA GLN A 119 -29.91 25.17 13.57
C GLN A 119 -29.87 25.62 12.12
N VAL A 120 -30.56 24.88 11.27
CA VAL A 120 -30.73 25.19 9.85
C VAL A 120 -32.21 25.42 9.62
N ALA A 121 -32.55 26.55 9.01
CA ALA A 121 -33.91 26.90 8.66
C ALA A 121 -34.04 27.29 7.19
N ASP A 122 -35.04 26.76 6.51
CA ASP A 122 -35.40 27.14 5.14
C ASP A 122 -36.74 27.89 5.16
N PHE A 123 -36.87 28.92 4.33
CA PHE A 123 -38.10 29.69 4.24
C PHE A 123 -38.56 29.94 2.81
N GLN A 124 -39.88 29.97 2.64
CA GLN A 124 -40.58 30.33 1.41
C GLN A 124 -41.63 31.40 1.70
N TYR A 125 -41.47 32.56 1.07
CA TYR A 125 -42.42 33.66 1.12
C TYR A 125 -43.45 33.56 0.00
N ILE A 126 -44.73 33.69 0.37
CA ILE A 126 -45.91 33.69 -0.49
C ILE A 126 -46.43 35.12 -0.54
N ALA A 127 -45.98 35.88 -1.55
CA ALA A 127 -46.25 37.31 -1.67
C ALA A 127 -47.75 37.65 -1.80
N GLU A 128 -48.55 36.77 -2.42
CA GLU A 128 -49.98 36.96 -2.63
C GLU A 128 -50.76 37.16 -1.33
N HIS A 129 -50.37 36.46 -0.26
CA HIS A 129 -51.01 36.53 1.05
C HIS A 129 -50.16 37.24 2.11
N GLY A 130 -48.90 37.53 1.80
CA GLY A 130 -47.95 38.13 2.76
C GLY A 130 -47.52 37.16 3.86
N TRP A 131 -47.49 35.87 3.55
CA TRP A 131 -47.19 34.79 4.49
C TRP A 131 -45.84 34.15 4.16
N ALA A 132 -45.18 33.60 5.16
CA ALA A 132 -43.98 32.78 4.95
C ALA A 132 -44.12 31.45 5.68
N VAL A 133 -43.70 30.39 5.02
CA VAL A 133 -43.55 29.04 5.61
C VAL A 133 -42.08 28.84 5.91
N ILE A 134 -41.77 28.33 7.09
CA ILE A 134 -40.41 28.07 7.57
C ILE A 134 -40.37 26.63 8.07
N SER A 135 -39.36 25.87 7.66
CA SER A 135 -38.97 24.62 8.29
C SER A 135 -37.63 24.81 8.97
N GLN A 136 -37.45 24.26 10.18
CA GLN A 136 -36.17 24.28 10.87
C GLN A 136 -35.86 22.93 11.49
N ASP A 137 -34.59 22.55 11.52
CA ASP A 137 -34.10 21.41 12.30
C ASP A 137 -32.66 21.68 12.78
N SER A 138 -32.23 20.94 13.78
CA SER A 138 -30.85 20.96 14.25
C SER A 138 -29.90 20.37 13.21
N GLU A 139 -28.76 21.01 13.00
CA GLU A 139 -27.71 20.53 12.09
C GLU A 139 -27.30 19.09 12.43
N LYS A 140 -27.22 18.80 13.74
CA LYS A 140 -26.88 17.46 14.25
C LYS A 140 -27.89 16.40 13.81
N ASN A 141 -29.18 16.72 13.73
CA ASN A 141 -30.18 15.76 13.29
C ASN A 141 -30.14 15.57 11.77
N ILE A 142 -30.05 16.67 11.01
CA ILE A 142 -29.88 16.66 9.55
C ILE A 142 -28.69 15.77 9.14
N TYR A 143 -27.54 15.92 9.80
CA TYR A 143 -26.34 15.14 9.52
C TYR A 143 -26.20 13.86 10.34
N ARG A 144 -27.21 13.44 11.11
CA ARG A 144 -27.13 12.27 11.99
C ARG A 144 -26.77 11.00 11.22
N THR A 145 -27.46 10.78 10.10
CA THR A 145 -27.23 9.60 9.24
C THR A 145 -25.89 9.68 8.53
N ALA A 146 -25.51 10.86 8.04
CA ALA A 146 -24.20 11.08 7.42
C ALA A 146 -23.05 10.81 8.41
N ASN A 147 -23.14 11.31 9.64
CA ASN A 147 -22.13 11.12 10.67
C ASN A 147 -22.04 9.66 11.14
N LYS A 148 -23.18 8.96 11.27
CA LYS A 148 -23.18 7.51 11.53
C LYS A 148 -22.45 6.75 10.42
N ASN A 149 -22.77 7.05 9.16
CA ASN A 149 -22.11 6.41 8.02
C ASN A 149 -20.62 6.73 7.94
N MET A 150 -20.24 7.97 8.26
CA MET A 150 -18.83 8.39 8.35
C MET A 150 -18.07 7.60 9.41
N LEU A 151 -18.67 7.37 10.58
CA LEU A 151 -18.06 6.57 11.65
C LEU A 151 -17.87 5.10 11.23
N VAL A 152 -18.88 4.50 10.61
CA VAL A 152 -18.78 3.14 10.05
C VAL A 152 -17.68 3.05 9.00
N LEU A 153 -17.57 4.05 8.12
CA LEU A 153 -16.51 4.10 7.11
C LEU A 153 -15.13 4.25 7.75
N ALA A 154 -15.00 5.07 8.80
CA ALA A 154 -13.74 5.25 9.52
C ALA A 154 -13.27 3.94 10.18
N GLU A 155 -14.18 3.16 10.78
CA GLU A 155 -13.87 1.84 11.34
C GLU A 155 -13.32 0.88 10.27
N ILE A 156 -13.95 0.83 9.10
CA ILE A 156 -13.50 0.01 7.96
C ILE A 156 -12.10 0.44 7.51
N CYS A 157 -11.84 1.75 7.40
CA CYS A 157 -10.52 2.28 7.04
C CYS A 157 -9.43 1.86 8.04
N VAL A 158 -9.72 1.93 9.35
CA VAL A 158 -8.76 1.50 10.39
C VAL A 158 -8.43 0.02 10.26
N ILE A 159 -9.43 -0.83 9.98
CA ILE A 159 -9.22 -2.27 9.77
C ILE A 159 -8.30 -2.51 8.56
N PHE A 160 -8.53 -1.82 7.45
CA PHE A 160 -7.66 -1.95 6.26
C PHE A 160 -6.21 -1.55 6.54
N VAL A 161 -5.99 -0.45 7.27
CA VAL A 161 -4.64 0.01 7.64
C VAL A 161 -3.93 -1.05 8.49
N LEU A 162 -4.63 -1.66 9.45
CA LEU A 162 -4.07 -2.74 10.28
C LEU A 162 -3.71 -3.97 9.44
N VAL A 163 -4.60 -4.40 8.54
CA VAL A 163 -4.37 -5.56 7.67
C VAL A 163 -3.16 -5.32 6.76
N ILE A 164 -3.08 -4.16 6.11
CA ILE A 164 -1.95 -3.81 5.23
C ILE A 164 -0.65 -3.78 6.02
N SER A 165 -0.65 -3.20 7.23
CA SER A 165 0.54 -3.14 8.09
C SER A 165 1.04 -4.52 8.50
N ILE A 166 0.12 -5.42 8.86
CA ILE A 166 0.46 -6.82 9.20
C ILE A 166 1.03 -7.55 7.98
N LEU A 167 0.38 -7.42 6.82
CA LEU A 167 0.85 -8.05 5.58
C LEU A 167 2.24 -7.54 5.19
N ALA A 168 2.48 -6.24 5.28
CA ALA A 168 3.78 -5.64 5.01
C ALA A 168 4.85 -6.17 5.98
N PHE A 169 4.53 -6.24 7.28
CA PHE A 169 5.44 -6.78 8.29
C PHE A 169 5.82 -8.25 8.03
N ILE A 170 4.83 -9.08 7.69
CA ILE A 170 5.06 -10.49 7.33
C ILE A 170 5.95 -10.60 6.09
N MET A 171 5.66 -9.81 5.04
CA MET A 171 6.45 -9.82 3.81
C MET A 171 7.91 -9.41 4.09
N ILE A 172 8.13 -8.34 4.85
CA ILE A 172 9.48 -7.88 5.21
C ILE A 172 10.23 -9.00 5.94
N HIS A 173 9.62 -9.63 6.94
CA HIS A 173 10.28 -10.70 7.68
C HIS A 173 10.57 -11.94 6.84
N LEU A 174 9.66 -12.30 5.92
CA LEU A 174 9.82 -13.46 5.05
C LEU A 174 10.89 -13.22 3.97
N SER A 175 10.94 -12.01 3.41
CA SER A 175 11.86 -11.67 2.31
C SER A 175 13.25 -11.24 2.78
N VAL A 176 13.38 -10.54 3.91
CA VAL A 176 14.68 -10.01 4.39
C VAL A 176 15.50 -11.06 5.15
N LYS A 177 14.86 -11.96 5.90
CA LYS A 177 15.58 -12.99 6.69
C LYS A 177 16.47 -13.90 5.81
N PRO A 178 16.05 -14.35 4.63
CA PRO A 178 16.88 -15.18 3.75
C PRO A 178 18.02 -14.43 3.07
N LEU A 179 17.85 -13.13 2.78
CA LEU A 179 18.89 -12.28 2.20
C LEU A 179 20.14 -12.23 3.08
N ARG A 180 19.96 -12.20 4.40
CA ARG A 180 21.08 -12.25 5.35
C ARG A 180 21.88 -13.56 5.26
N TYR A 181 21.23 -14.69 5.00
CA TYR A 181 21.94 -15.96 4.81
C TYR A 181 22.69 -15.99 3.47
N ILE A 182 22.11 -15.41 2.42
CA ILE A 182 22.79 -15.24 1.12
C ILE A 182 24.05 -14.41 1.31
N GLU A 183 23.98 -13.29 2.02
CA GLU A 183 25.13 -12.44 2.32
C GLU A 183 26.24 -13.21 3.06
N GLU A 184 25.89 -13.91 4.15
CA GLU A 184 26.84 -14.75 4.90
C GLU A 184 27.51 -15.79 3.98
N SER A 185 26.76 -16.42 3.07
CA SER A 185 27.29 -17.41 2.15
C SER A 185 28.13 -16.81 1.02
N ILE A 186 27.85 -15.60 0.56
CA ILE A 186 28.69 -14.90 -0.40
C ILE A 186 30.01 -14.48 0.28
N ILE A 187 29.96 -13.98 1.52
CA ILE A 187 31.16 -13.62 2.27
C ILE A 187 32.03 -14.86 2.50
N SER A 188 31.44 -15.98 2.91
CA SER A 188 32.17 -17.25 3.06
C SER A 188 32.86 -17.66 1.76
N LEU A 189 32.13 -17.61 0.64
CA LEU A 189 32.67 -17.95 -0.67
C LEU A 189 33.78 -16.99 -1.10
N SER A 190 33.66 -15.69 -0.82
CA SER A 190 34.70 -14.69 -1.11
C SER A 190 35.99 -14.96 -0.32
N SER A 191 35.87 -15.56 0.86
CA SER A 191 37.00 -16.03 1.67
C SER A 191 37.51 -17.41 1.25
N LEU A 192 37.05 -17.93 0.10
CA LEU A 192 37.38 -19.24 -0.46
C LEU A 192 36.95 -20.43 0.41
N LYS A 193 36.10 -20.21 1.41
CA LYS A 193 35.56 -21.27 2.26
C LYS A 193 34.37 -21.93 1.57
N LEU A 194 34.59 -23.12 1.03
CA LEU A 194 33.58 -23.93 0.36
C LEU A 194 32.61 -24.63 1.34
N GLN A 195 32.17 -23.93 2.39
CA GLN A 195 31.18 -24.44 3.34
C GLN A 195 29.77 -24.01 2.93
N LYS A 196 28.96 -24.98 2.50
CA LYS A 196 27.55 -24.75 2.20
C LYS A 196 26.79 -24.41 3.48
N ASN A 197 26.03 -23.32 3.45
CA ASN A 197 25.20 -22.90 4.58
C ASN A 197 23.88 -23.69 4.60
N GLU A 198 23.67 -24.54 5.60
CA GLU A 198 22.47 -25.37 5.73
C GLU A 198 21.17 -24.56 5.81
N LYS A 199 21.24 -23.29 6.24
CA LYS A 199 20.07 -22.40 6.33
C LYS A 199 19.56 -21.95 4.95
N LEU A 200 20.38 -22.09 3.90
CA LEU A 200 20.03 -21.78 2.51
C LEU A 200 19.42 -22.97 1.77
N THR A 201 19.60 -24.19 2.26
CA THR A 201 19.08 -25.42 1.64
C THR A 201 17.58 -25.36 1.31
N PRO A 202 16.69 -24.83 2.19
CA PRO A 202 15.25 -24.76 1.89
C PRO A 202 14.89 -23.84 0.72
N TRP A 203 15.80 -22.95 0.33
CA TRP A 203 15.57 -21.96 -0.74
C TRP A 203 16.10 -22.44 -2.10
N ILE A 204 16.96 -23.46 -2.13
CA ILE A 204 17.48 -24.05 -3.37
C ILE A 204 16.31 -24.67 -4.15
N GLY A 205 16.17 -24.29 -5.42
CA GLY A 205 15.07 -24.73 -6.28
C GLY A 205 13.75 -23.98 -6.09
N SER A 206 13.69 -22.99 -5.19
CA SER A 206 12.50 -22.13 -5.03
C SER A 206 12.32 -21.17 -6.22
N ARG A 207 11.07 -20.89 -6.59
CA ARG A 207 10.72 -19.95 -7.68
C ARG A 207 10.91 -18.47 -7.31
N SER A 208 11.12 -18.17 -6.03
CA SER A 208 11.37 -16.81 -5.52
C SER A 208 12.72 -16.25 -5.99
N GLU A 209 12.90 -14.93 -5.92
CA GLU A 209 14.16 -14.24 -6.20
C GLU A 209 15.29 -14.77 -5.32
N VAL A 210 15.01 -14.93 -4.02
CA VAL A 210 15.93 -15.55 -3.06
C VAL A 210 16.31 -16.97 -3.51
N GLY A 211 15.33 -17.75 -3.97
CA GLY A 211 15.56 -19.11 -4.43
C GLY A 211 16.45 -19.22 -5.66
N LYS A 212 16.28 -18.30 -6.62
CA LYS A 212 17.17 -18.20 -7.79
C LYS A 212 18.61 -17.92 -7.38
N ILE A 213 18.83 -16.99 -6.45
CA ILE A 213 20.16 -16.65 -5.94
C ILE A 213 20.76 -17.84 -5.19
N ALA A 214 19.99 -18.46 -4.28
CA ALA A 214 20.43 -19.64 -3.53
C ALA A 214 20.84 -20.80 -4.45
N THR A 215 20.06 -21.02 -5.52
CA THR A 215 20.34 -22.07 -6.51
C THR A 215 21.61 -21.76 -7.31
N ALA A 216 21.75 -20.54 -7.82
CA ALA A 216 22.95 -20.12 -8.54
C ALA A 216 24.20 -20.21 -7.67
N LEU A 217 24.10 -19.81 -6.40
CA LEU A 217 25.18 -19.91 -5.43
C LEU A 217 25.56 -21.37 -5.15
N ASN A 218 24.58 -22.27 -5.00
CA ASN A 218 24.87 -23.70 -4.83
C ASN A 218 25.58 -24.29 -6.06
N SER A 219 25.13 -23.97 -7.28
CA SER A 219 25.82 -24.41 -8.50
C SER A 219 27.25 -23.87 -8.59
N LEU A 220 27.50 -22.66 -8.08
CA LEU A 220 28.84 -22.09 -7.99
C LEU A 220 29.72 -22.83 -6.97
N TYR A 221 29.17 -23.21 -5.80
CA TYR A 221 29.86 -24.08 -4.85
C TYR A 221 30.23 -25.43 -5.50
N ASP A 222 29.30 -26.08 -6.19
CA ASP A 222 29.54 -27.37 -6.85
C ASP A 222 30.61 -27.27 -7.95
N ALA A 223 30.61 -26.19 -8.71
CA ALA A 223 31.61 -25.94 -9.75
C ALA A 223 33.01 -25.70 -9.16
N LEU A 224 33.12 -24.90 -8.09
CA LEU A 224 34.40 -24.64 -7.43
C LEU A 224 34.94 -25.88 -6.71
N ASP A 225 34.08 -26.65 -6.05
CA ASP A 225 34.46 -27.93 -5.43
C ASP A 225 35.03 -28.91 -6.48
N SER A 226 34.37 -29.01 -7.64
CA SER A 226 34.86 -29.82 -8.77
C SER A 226 36.22 -29.34 -9.30
N ILE A 227 36.45 -28.03 -9.33
CA ILE A 227 37.75 -27.44 -9.73
C ILE A 227 38.83 -27.80 -8.71
N VAL A 228 38.56 -27.64 -7.41
CA VAL A 228 39.51 -27.97 -6.33
C VAL A 228 39.86 -29.46 -6.36
N ALA A 229 38.87 -30.34 -6.54
CA ALA A 229 39.09 -31.77 -6.70
C ALA A 229 39.98 -32.09 -7.92
N THR A 230 39.72 -31.46 -9.07
CA THR A 230 40.52 -31.63 -10.29
C THR A 230 41.97 -31.17 -10.10
N LEU A 231 42.17 -30.02 -9.44
CA LEU A 231 43.50 -29.51 -9.10
C LEU A 231 44.26 -30.46 -8.17
N SER A 232 43.58 -31.03 -7.17
CA SER A 232 44.17 -32.03 -6.28
C SER A 232 44.65 -33.26 -7.05
N VAL A 233 43.82 -33.80 -7.95
CA VAL A 233 44.18 -34.94 -8.80
C VAL A 233 45.36 -34.60 -9.71
N CYS A 234 45.36 -33.42 -10.33
CA CYS A 234 46.45 -32.95 -11.18
C CYS A 234 47.77 -32.83 -10.41
N SER A 235 47.72 -32.31 -9.17
CA SER A 235 48.88 -32.21 -8.28
C SER A 235 49.48 -33.58 -7.96
N CYS A 236 48.64 -34.56 -7.57
CA CYS A 236 49.11 -35.93 -7.30
C CYS A 236 49.72 -36.56 -8.56
N SER A 237 49.01 -36.49 -9.69
CA SER A 237 49.50 -37.06 -10.95
C SER A 237 50.83 -36.44 -11.41
N LEU A 238 51.01 -35.12 -11.25
CA LEU A 238 52.28 -34.45 -11.54
C LEU A 238 53.41 -34.94 -10.62
N ASN A 239 53.14 -35.13 -9.33
CA ASN A 239 54.11 -35.64 -8.39
C ASN A 239 54.49 -37.10 -8.69
N ASP A 240 53.52 -37.96 -8.97
CA ASP A 240 53.74 -39.37 -9.33
C ASP A 240 54.57 -39.49 -10.62
N THR A 241 54.24 -38.65 -11.61
CA THR A 241 55.01 -38.59 -12.87
C THR A 241 56.44 -38.12 -12.61
N ALA A 242 56.64 -37.15 -11.73
CA ALA A 242 57.97 -36.67 -11.35
C ALA A 242 58.78 -37.75 -10.62
N GLU A 243 58.13 -38.58 -9.79
CA GLU A 243 58.78 -39.71 -9.11
C GLU A 243 59.21 -40.80 -10.10
N ALA A 244 58.34 -41.21 -11.01
CA ALA A 244 58.67 -42.17 -12.06
C ALA A 244 59.79 -41.68 -13.01
N MET A 245 59.80 -40.38 -13.33
CA MET A 245 60.86 -39.76 -14.11
C MET A 245 62.19 -39.69 -13.34
N GLN A 246 62.15 -39.47 -12.02
CA GLN A 246 63.35 -39.49 -11.17
C GLN A 246 63.98 -40.87 -11.14
N GLU A 247 63.16 -41.92 -10.97
CA GLU A 247 63.60 -43.31 -10.99
C GLU A 247 64.24 -43.67 -12.34
N SER A 248 63.56 -43.35 -13.44
CA SER A 248 64.08 -43.56 -14.80
C SER A 248 65.39 -42.83 -15.03
N SER A 249 65.52 -41.59 -14.52
CA SER A 249 66.77 -40.84 -14.62
C SER A 249 67.90 -41.49 -13.80
N GLY A 250 67.60 -42.08 -12.65
CA GLY A 250 68.57 -42.86 -11.88
C GLY A 250 69.10 -44.05 -12.67
N ILE A 251 68.20 -44.80 -13.32
CA ILE A 251 68.58 -45.92 -14.20
C ILE A 251 69.49 -45.45 -15.35
N PHE A 252 69.21 -44.29 -15.96
CA PHE A 252 70.07 -43.74 -17.02
C PHE A 252 71.47 -43.40 -16.50
N VAL A 253 71.59 -42.76 -15.33
CA VAL A 253 72.88 -42.44 -14.72
C VAL A 253 73.67 -43.72 -14.40
N ASP A 254 73.01 -44.72 -13.79
CA ASP A 254 73.62 -46.01 -13.49
C ASP A 254 74.11 -46.73 -14.77
N THR A 255 73.30 -46.68 -15.83
CA THR A 255 73.66 -47.25 -17.13
C THR A 255 74.88 -46.57 -17.73
N VAL A 256 74.95 -45.23 -17.67
CA VAL A 256 76.12 -44.46 -18.14
C VAL A 256 77.36 -44.81 -17.33
N GLN A 257 77.25 -44.91 -16.01
CA GLN A 257 78.38 -45.27 -15.15
C GLN A 257 78.90 -46.69 -15.40
N ASN A 258 77.98 -47.64 -15.66
CA ASN A 258 78.34 -48.99 -16.08
C ASN A 258 79.05 -48.99 -17.45
N ILE A 259 78.57 -48.22 -18.43
CA ILE A 259 79.21 -48.09 -19.75
C ILE A 259 80.63 -47.51 -19.60
N GLN A 260 80.79 -46.44 -18.80
CA GLN A 260 82.11 -45.84 -18.57
C GLN A 260 83.10 -46.82 -17.94
N THR A 261 82.65 -47.61 -16.96
CA THR A 261 83.47 -48.63 -16.30
C THR A 261 83.89 -49.73 -17.29
N GLN A 262 82.96 -50.26 -18.09
CA GLN A 262 83.26 -51.28 -19.08
C GLN A 262 84.22 -50.79 -20.17
N ILE A 263 84.10 -49.55 -20.64
CA ILE A 263 85.04 -48.98 -21.62
C ILE A 263 86.45 -48.84 -21.03
N HIS A 264 86.55 -48.45 -19.76
CA HIS A 264 87.83 -48.35 -19.07
C HIS A 264 88.51 -49.73 -18.89
N GLU A 265 87.72 -50.81 -18.76
CA GLU A 265 88.22 -52.19 -18.71
C GLU A 265 88.66 -52.72 -20.10
N VAL A 266 88.01 -52.28 -21.18
CA VAL A 266 88.26 -52.74 -22.57
C VAL A 266 89.42 -51.99 -23.25
N SER A 267 89.87 -50.85 -22.72
CA SER A 267 90.96 -50.02 -23.29
C SER A 267 92.38 -50.66 -23.29
N ASN A 268 92.50 -51.96 -23.01
CA ASN A 268 93.76 -52.74 -23.03
C ASN A 268 93.98 -53.59 -24.31
N VAL A 269 93.25 -53.35 -25.42
CA VAL A 269 93.30 -54.18 -26.66
C VAL A 269 93.56 -53.32 -27.92
N PRO A 270 94.29 -53.80 -28.97
CA PRO A 270 94.91 -52.95 -30.01
C PRO A 270 93.98 -52.44 -31.14
N GLU A 271 94.23 -51.19 -31.53
CA GLU A 271 93.95 -50.36 -32.75
C GLU A 271 92.72 -50.56 -33.67
N ASP A 272 92.05 -51.71 -33.79
CA ASP A 272 90.91 -51.88 -34.75
C ASP A 272 89.51 -51.63 -34.14
N GLN A 273 89.43 -51.29 -32.84
CA GLN A 273 88.17 -51.04 -32.08
C GLN A 273 87.93 -49.57 -31.68
N ASN A 274 88.74 -48.64 -32.18
CA ASN A 274 88.76 -47.26 -31.68
C ASN A 274 87.54 -46.42 -32.11
N THR A 275 86.98 -46.68 -33.30
CA THR A 275 85.78 -45.98 -33.83
C THR A 275 84.48 -46.40 -33.15
N GLN A 276 84.34 -47.66 -32.73
CA GLN A 276 83.17 -48.13 -31.97
C GLN A 276 83.13 -47.56 -30.54
N SER A 277 84.28 -47.45 -29.89
CA SER A 277 84.39 -46.85 -28.55
C SER A 277 84.00 -45.36 -28.54
N GLN A 278 84.32 -44.62 -29.60
CA GLN A 278 83.93 -43.21 -29.74
C GLN A 278 82.41 -43.02 -29.93
N ASP A 279 81.73 -43.86 -30.72
CA ASP A 279 80.26 -43.78 -30.88
C ASP A 279 79.52 -44.14 -29.58
N ILE A 280 80.01 -45.14 -28.84
CA ILE A 280 79.46 -45.52 -27.53
C ILE A 280 79.64 -44.38 -26.52
N LEU A 281 80.82 -43.73 -26.49
CA LEU A 281 81.06 -42.56 -25.62
C LEU A 281 80.16 -41.38 -26.00
N ALA A 282 79.93 -41.13 -27.29
CA ALA A 282 79.03 -40.07 -27.75
C ALA A 282 77.58 -40.32 -27.31
N LYS A 283 77.08 -41.56 -27.44
CA LYS A 283 75.73 -41.94 -26.97
C LYS A 283 75.61 -41.94 -25.44
N ALA A 284 76.66 -42.36 -24.73
CA ALA A 284 76.70 -42.28 -23.27
C ALA A 284 76.61 -40.82 -22.79
N ARG A 285 77.35 -39.91 -23.43
CA ARG A 285 77.30 -38.46 -23.17
C ARG A 285 75.92 -37.87 -23.47
N GLN A 286 75.30 -38.26 -24.59
CA GLN A 286 73.93 -37.86 -24.92
C GLN A 286 72.91 -38.38 -23.89
N THR A 287 73.11 -39.60 -23.38
CA THR A 287 72.27 -40.19 -22.32
C THR A 287 72.42 -39.43 -21.01
N GLU A 288 73.64 -39.03 -20.65
CA GLU A 288 73.93 -38.19 -19.50
C GLU A 288 73.26 -36.80 -19.61
N GLU A 289 73.38 -36.14 -20.76
CA GLU A 289 72.70 -34.87 -21.05
C GLU A 289 71.16 -35.01 -20.95
N THR A 290 70.62 -36.13 -21.43
CA THR A 290 69.18 -36.42 -21.35
C THR A 290 68.74 -36.66 -19.90
N ALA A 291 69.52 -37.40 -19.11
CA ALA A 291 69.24 -37.64 -17.68
C ALA A 291 69.26 -36.34 -16.87
N ILE A 292 70.21 -35.44 -17.15
CA ILE A 292 70.27 -34.11 -16.53
C ILE A 292 69.01 -33.30 -16.88
N ALA A 293 68.59 -33.30 -18.16
CA ALA A 293 67.37 -32.62 -18.59
C ALA A 293 66.10 -33.19 -17.92
N VAL A 294 65.99 -34.52 -17.80
CA VAL A 294 64.89 -35.20 -17.09
C VAL A 294 64.86 -34.77 -15.62
N THR A 295 66.01 -34.72 -14.95
CA THR A 295 66.11 -34.28 -13.55
C THR A 295 65.61 -32.85 -13.37
N GLN A 296 65.92 -31.94 -14.31
CA GLN A 296 65.39 -30.57 -14.28
C GLN A 296 63.86 -30.52 -14.42
N ILE A 297 63.30 -31.34 -15.32
CA ILE A 297 61.83 -31.46 -15.48
C ILE A 297 61.18 -32.00 -14.21
N VAL A 298 61.80 -33.00 -13.58
CA VAL A 298 61.33 -33.56 -12.29
C VAL A 298 61.25 -32.49 -11.21
N CYS A 299 62.32 -31.70 -11.04
CA CYS A 299 62.32 -30.60 -10.08
C CYS A 299 61.17 -29.63 -10.35
N LYS A 300 60.96 -29.26 -11.61
CA LYS A 300 59.89 -28.34 -12.02
C LYS A 300 58.49 -28.91 -11.82
N ASN A 301 58.29 -30.21 -12.09
CA ASN A 301 57.02 -30.87 -11.84
C ASN A 301 56.70 -30.97 -10.34
N LYS A 302 57.70 -31.24 -9.49
CA LYS A 302 57.54 -31.21 -8.03
C LYS A 302 57.22 -29.82 -7.51
N GLU A 303 57.88 -28.78 -8.03
CA GLU A 303 57.55 -27.39 -7.70
C GLU A 303 56.12 -27.01 -8.11
N ASN A 304 55.70 -27.40 -9.32
CA ASN A 304 54.34 -27.16 -9.81
C ASN A 304 53.29 -27.89 -8.98
N ALA A 305 53.51 -29.18 -8.65
CA ALA A 305 52.62 -29.95 -7.79
C ALA A 305 52.48 -29.28 -6.42
N LYS A 306 53.60 -28.85 -5.81
CA LYS A 306 53.58 -28.13 -4.54
C LYS A 306 52.81 -26.80 -4.63
N ALA A 307 52.97 -26.06 -5.72
CA ALA A 307 52.23 -24.82 -5.94
C ALA A 307 50.72 -25.07 -6.07
N ILE A 308 50.31 -26.12 -6.80
CA ILE A 308 48.90 -26.50 -6.96
C ILE A 308 48.31 -26.97 -5.63
N SER A 309 49.02 -27.81 -4.87
CA SER A 309 48.61 -28.24 -3.53
C SER A 309 48.43 -27.05 -2.58
N GLY A 310 49.33 -26.06 -2.62
CA GLY A 310 49.18 -24.83 -1.83
C GLY A 310 48.01 -23.93 -2.27
N ILE A 311 47.52 -24.06 -3.51
CA ILE A 311 46.27 -23.44 -3.94
C ILE A 311 45.09 -24.21 -3.37
N VAL A 312 45.06 -25.54 -3.50
CA VAL A 312 44.00 -26.43 -2.99
C VAL A 312 43.78 -26.24 -1.49
N GLU A 313 44.85 -26.14 -0.70
CA GLU A 313 44.77 -25.91 0.75
C GLU A 313 44.07 -24.59 1.13
N ARG A 314 44.05 -23.57 0.25
CA ARG A 314 43.34 -22.31 0.51
C ARG A 314 41.83 -22.42 0.39
N PHE A 315 41.34 -23.51 -0.21
CA PHE A 315 39.90 -23.78 -0.40
C PHE A 315 39.34 -24.76 0.64
N SER A 316 40.20 -25.35 1.48
CA SER A 316 39.83 -26.24 2.60
C SER A 316 39.61 -25.45 3.88
#